data_AF-A0A757VZ81-F1
#
_entry.id   AF-A0A757VZ81-F1
#
_cell.length_a   1.000
_cell.length_b   1.000
_cell.length_c   1.000
_cell.angle_alpha   90.00
_cell.angle_beta   90.00
_cell.angle_gamma   90.00
#
_symmetry.space_group_name_H-M   'P 1'
#
loop_
_entity.id
_entity.type
_entity.pdbx_description
1 polymer ?
#
loop_
_entity_poly.entity_id
_entity_poly.type
_entity_poly.pdbx_seq_one_letter_code
_entity_poly.pdbx_strand_id
1 'polypeptide(L)'
;MVLSLGLLSVRVIQGLICWGGGSRRFIYGTQKINPHSAHWMANKFQTAMPGALLGLEHVISFMLQHFWLLYAGIIIFSAAELFVGAFLMIGLFTRISAFISMIFSVLLMLMFGWQGATCIDEWTMAACNLAMGATIFLCGSPHYAVDNILLRKNPSWEKSWLFRWCGGSLSAPLGDSGYKKLALWTLLFVVVFDIGTYSHYRGSVVTWFHSGPVSPTKHHISLDSGVLNPDGSVSFHAYLNAGTPEAPVNIMDAWLINSQGEKVAHWDTRMLSAIPAANFHNDYDYNKFKPALYGIEGEVGAKATITLPATAEPQKDEMPLTLRLVDSRGAEFSITLKEKTE
;
A
#
# COMPACT_ATOMS: atom_id res chain seq x y z
N MET A 1 25.79 -27.99 15.12
CA MET A 1 25.55 -28.51 13.75
C MET A 1 24.17 -29.17 13.60
N VAL A 2 23.62 -29.89 14.60
CA VAL A 2 22.24 -30.44 14.53
C VAL A 2 21.16 -29.35 14.64
N LEU A 3 21.36 -28.32 15.47
CA LEU A 3 20.38 -27.22 15.61
C LEU A 3 20.07 -26.48 14.29
N SER A 4 21.03 -26.36 13.38
CA SER A 4 20.81 -25.69 12.10
C SER A 4 19.93 -26.50 11.13
N LEU A 5 19.65 -27.78 11.42
CA LEU A 5 18.68 -28.58 10.68
C LEU A 5 17.25 -28.08 10.93
N GLY A 6 16.95 -27.56 12.13
CA GLY A 6 15.65 -26.97 12.45
C GLY A 6 15.31 -25.76 11.57
N LEU A 7 16.34 -25.00 11.16
CA LEU A 7 16.20 -23.84 10.27
C LEU A 7 15.90 -24.22 8.81
N LEU A 8 15.98 -25.50 8.43
CA LEU A 8 15.62 -25.94 7.09
C LEU A 8 14.14 -25.65 6.79
N SER A 9 13.26 -25.94 7.75
CA SER A 9 11.82 -25.66 7.63
C SER A 9 11.57 -24.17 7.40
N VAL A 10 12.14 -23.32 8.24
CA VAL A 10 12.06 -21.85 8.14
C VAL A 10 12.58 -21.37 6.79
N ARG A 11 13.75 -21.87 6.35
CA ARG A 11 14.35 -21.49 5.06
C ARG A 11 13.44 -21.84 3.88
N VAL A 12 12.92 -23.06 3.84
CA VAL A 12 12.07 -23.53 2.74
C VAL A 12 10.73 -22.80 2.73
N ILE A 13 10.09 -22.61 3.90
CA ILE A 13 8.80 -21.92 3.98
C ILE A 13 8.94 -20.42 3.69
N GLN A 14 9.96 -19.74 4.20
CA GLN A 14 10.26 -18.35 3.82
C GLN A 14 10.45 -18.24 2.30
N GLY A 15 11.21 -19.17 1.71
CA GLY A 15 11.40 -19.24 0.27
C GLY A 15 10.10 -19.47 -0.50
N LEU A 16 9.24 -20.37 -0.01
CA LEU A 16 7.93 -20.65 -0.60
C LEU A 16 7.02 -19.41 -0.57
N ILE A 17 7.04 -18.63 0.51
CA ILE A 17 6.22 -17.42 0.63
C ILE A 17 6.67 -16.36 -0.38
N CYS A 18 7.97 -16.09 -0.47
CA CYS A 18 8.52 -15.18 -1.49
C CYS A 18 8.24 -15.69 -2.91
N TRP A 19 8.46 -16.98 -3.16
CA TRP A 19 8.14 -17.61 -4.44
C TRP A 19 6.65 -17.49 -4.79
N GLY A 20 5.78 -17.67 -3.80
CA GLY A 20 4.34 -17.55 -3.94
C GLY A 20 3.91 -16.16 -4.42
N GLY A 21 4.56 -15.10 -3.92
CA GLY A 21 4.34 -13.72 -4.36
C GLY A 21 4.57 -13.53 -5.86
N GLY A 22 5.76 -13.93 -6.35
CA GLY A 22 6.13 -13.83 -7.76
C GLY A 22 5.37 -14.80 -8.66
N SER A 23 5.27 -16.08 -8.29
CA SER A 23 4.61 -17.12 -9.09
C SER A 23 3.11 -16.89 -9.23
N ARG A 24 2.44 -16.33 -8.22
CA ARG A 24 1.03 -15.93 -8.33
C ARG A 24 0.83 -14.85 -9.39
N ARG A 25 1.82 -14.00 -9.67
CA ARG A 25 1.70 -12.94 -10.67
C ARG A 25 2.14 -13.40 -12.06
N PHE A 26 3.17 -14.24 -12.17
CA PHE A 26 3.67 -14.71 -13.46
C PHE A 26 3.02 -15.98 -14.01
N ILE A 27 2.54 -16.87 -13.14
CA ILE A 27 2.11 -18.23 -13.54
C ILE A 27 0.60 -18.40 -13.31
N TYR A 28 0.14 -18.20 -12.09
CA TYR A 28 -1.23 -18.59 -11.70
C TYR A 28 -2.29 -17.49 -11.85
N GLY A 29 -1.88 -16.22 -11.73
CA GLY A 29 -2.77 -15.07 -11.68
C GLY A 29 -2.24 -13.93 -12.54
N THR A 30 -1.96 -14.23 -13.81
CA THR A 30 -1.38 -13.32 -14.81
C THR A 30 -2.19 -12.05 -15.02
N GLN A 31 -3.48 -12.06 -14.69
CA GLN A 31 -4.36 -10.89 -14.63
C GLN A 31 -3.83 -9.77 -13.72
N LYS A 32 -2.97 -10.08 -12.75
CA LYS A 32 -2.32 -9.10 -11.87
C LYS A 32 -1.22 -8.31 -12.55
N ILE A 33 -0.68 -8.84 -13.65
CA ILE A 33 0.34 -8.17 -14.47
C ILE A 33 -0.29 -7.48 -15.70
N ASN A 34 -1.55 -7.78 -16.03
CA ASN A 34 -2.23 -7.20 -17.18
C ASN A 34 -2.80 -5.79 -16.84
N PRO A 35 -2.34 -4.71 -17.50
CA PRO A 35 -2.86 -3.35 -17.27
C PRO A 35 -4.34 -3.16 -17.58
N HIS A 36 -4.92 -4.01 -18.43
CA HIS A 36 -6.33 -3.93 -18.84
C HIS A 36 -7.27 -4.75 -17.95
N SER A 37 -6.72 -5.43 -16.94
CA SER A 37 -7.50 -6.25 -16.01
C SER A 37 -8.00 -5.43 -14.84
N ALA A 38 -9.22 -5.71 -14.36
CA ALA A 38 -9.71 -5.14 -13.10
C ALA A 38 -8.83 -5.55 -11.90
N HIS A 39 -8.12 -6.67 -12.01
CA HIS A 39 -7.19 -7.16 -10.98
C HIS A 39 -5.75 -6.65 -11.17
N TRP A 40 -5.54 -5.68 -12.05
CA TRP A 40 -4.24 -5.04 -12.25
C TRP A 40 -3.67 -4.50 -10.95
N MET A 41 -2.37 -4.72 -10.72
CA MET A 41 -1.74 -4.42 -9.43
C MET A 41 -1.75 -2.92 -9.09
N ALA A 42 -1.79 -2.02 -10.09
CA ALA A 42 -1.83 -0.58 -9.83
C ALA A 42 -3.04 -0.17 -8.98
N ASN A 43 -4.20 -0.83 -9.16
CA ASN A 43 -5.37 -0.61 -8.32
C ASN A 43 -5.03 -0.84 -6.83
N LYS A 44 -4.27 -1.91 -6.53
CA LYS A 44 -3.80 -2.19 -5.16
C LYS A 44 -2.79 -1.17 -4.64
N PHE A 45 -1.86 -0.73 -5.47
CA PHE A 45 -0.92 0.34 -5.09
C PHE A 45 -1.67 1.63 -4.75
N GLN A 46 -2.66 1.99 -5.57
CA GLN A 46 -3.47 3.18 -5.34
C GLN A 46 -4.33 3.05 -4.08
N THR A 47 -4.93 1.88 -3.80
CA THR A 47 -5.64 1.65 -2.52
C THR A 47 -4.74 1.74 -1.30
N ALA A 48 -3.43 1.45 -1.44
CA ALA A 48 -2.48 1.47 -0.33
C ALA A 48 -1.98 2.89 0.00
N MET A 49 -2.01 3.79 -1.00
CA MET A 49 -1.45 5.14 -0.92
C MET A 49 -1.90 5.95 0.31
N PRO A 50 -3.20 6.01 0.68
CA PRO A 50 -3.65 6.90 1.76
C PRO A 50 -3.02 6.69 3.14
N GLY A 51 -2.66 5.46 3.51
CA GLY A 51 -2.08 5.13 4.81
C GLY A 51 -0.66 4.57 4.74
N ALA A 52 0.03 4.78 3.61
CA ALA A 52 1.41 4.38 3.44
C ALA A 52 2.34 5.25 4.32
N LEU A 53 3.26 4.62 5.05
CA LEU A 53 4.15 5.32 5.99
C LEU A 53 5.42 5.86 5.33
N LEU A 54 6.11 6.75 6.06
CA LEU A 54 7.42 7.29 5.69
C LEU A 54 7.43 8.02 4.32
N GLY A 55 6.32 8.64 3.94
CA GLY A 55 6.20 9.36 2.67
C GLY A 55 6.14 8.45 1.43
N LEU A 56 5.94 7.14 1.62
CA LEU A 56 5.74 6.21 0.50
C LEU A 56 4.52 6.55 -0.33
N GLU A 57 3.55 7.29 0.22
CA GLU A 57 2.42 7.84 -0.55
C GLU A 57 2.88 8.66 -1.76
N HIS A 58 3.94 9.47 -1.63
CA HIS A 58 4.46 10.29 -2.72
C HIS A 58 5.17 9.44 -3.77
N VAL A 59 5.89 8.40 -3.33
CA VAL A 59 6.55 7.45 -4.23
C VAL A 59 5.50 6.66 -5.03
N ILE A 60 4.45 6.18 -4.35
CA ILE A 60 3.33 5.48 -4.98
C ILE A 60 2.63 6.40 -5.98
N SER A 61 2.27 7.62 -5.58
CA SER A 61 1.65 8.63 -6.44
C SER A 61 2.50 8.89 -7.70
N PHE A 62 3.80 9.11 -7.53
CA PHE A 62 4.73 9.31 -8.64
C PHE A 62 4.76 8.11 -9.58
N MET A 63 4.83 6.89 -9.06
CA MET A 63 4.79 5.68 -9.88
C MET A 63 3.46 5.55 -10.63
N LEU A 64 2.31 5.81 -9.98
CA LEU A 64 0.99 5.72 -10.62
C LEU A 64 0.84 6.67 -11.81
N GLN A 65 1.48 7.85 -11.76
CA GLN A 65 1.52 8.81 -12.86
C GLN A 65 2.49 8.42 -13.99
N HIS A 66 3.43 7.50 -13.74
CA HIS A 66 4.47 7.09 -14.69
C HIS A 66 4.34 5.59 -15.04
N PHE A 67 3.45 5.27 -15.97
CA PHE A 67 3.09 3.89 -16.33
C PHE A 67 4.30 2.97 -16.58
N TRP A 68 5.29 3.41 -17.36
CA TRP A 68 6.46 2.58 -17.67
C TRP A 68 7.27 2.23 -16.41
N LEU A 69 7.44 3.20 -15.51
CA LEU A 69 8.14 2.99 -14.25
C LEU A 69 7.36 2.03 -13.34
N LEU A 70 6.04 2.22 -13.25
CA LEU A 70 5.16 1.33 -12.48
C LEU A 70 5.19 -0.10 -12.99
N TYR A 71 5.00 -0.28 -14.29
CA TYR A 71 4.96 -1.58 -14.93
C TYR A 71 6.30 -2.32 -14.79
N ALA A 72 7.42 -1.64 -15.08
CA ALA A 72 8.75 -2.21 -14.87
C ALA A 72 9.01 -2.53 -13.40
N GLY A 73 8.62 -1.64 -12.48
CA GLY A 73 8.74 -1.86 -11.04
C GLY A 73 7.99 -3.10 -10.56
N ILE A 74 6.75 -3.31 -11.00
CA ILE A 74 5.94 -4.49 -10.68
C ILE A 74 6.63 -5.76 -11.19
N ILE A 75 7.15 -5.75 -12.43
CA ILE A 75 7.83 -6.92 -13.01
C ILE A 75 9.12 -7.21 -12.23
N ILE A 76 9.98 -6.22 -12.01
CA ILE A 76 11.27 -6.40 -11.33
C ILE A 76 11.05 -6.87 -9.90
N PHE A 77 10.12 -6.25 -9.16
CA PHE A 77 9.78 -6.67 -7.80
C PHE A 77 9.27 -8.11 -7.76
N SER A 78 8.35 -8.47 -8.67
CA SER A 78 7.80 -9.82 -8.75
C SER A 78 8.86 -10.87 -9.15
N ALA A 79 9.78 -10.49 -10.05
CA ALA A 79 10.89 -11.36 -10.45
C ALA A 79 11.86 -11.56 -9.29
N ALA A 80 12.17 -10.48 -8.57
CA ALA A 80 13.03 -10.55 -7.39
C ALA A 80 12.42 -11.44 -6.29
N GLU A 81 11.12 -11.33 -6.01
CA GLU A 81 10.40 -12.26 -5.11
C GLU A 81 10.52 -13.72 -5.56
N LEU A 82 10.34 -13.98 -6.86
CA LEU A 82 10.43 -15.32 -7.43
C LEU A 82 11.84 -15.91 -7.27
N PHE A 83 12.88 -15.15 -7.66
CA PHE A 83 14.27 -15.62 -7.57
C PHE A 83 14.74 -15.77 -6.13
N VAL A 84 14.47 -14.78 -5.27
CA VAL A 84 14.81 -14.84 -3.84
C VAL A 84 14.12 -16.03 -3.17
N GLY A 85 12.85 -16.27 -3.51
CA GLY A 85 12.11 -17.43 -3.01
C GLY A 85 12.74 -18.75 -3.43
N ALA A 86 13.05 -18.90 -4.72
CA ALA A 86 13.74 -20.08 -5.24
C ALA A 86 15.11 -20.29 -4.57
N PHE A 87 15.89 -19.22 -4.44
CA PHE A 87 17.22 -19.23 -3.83
C PHE A 87 17.17 -19.63 -2.36
N LEU A 88 16.19 -19.15 -1.59
CA LEU A 88 15.97 -19.61 -0.22
C LEU A 88 15.60 -21.09 -0.16
N MET A 89 14.65 -21.56 -0.99
CA MET A 89 14.25 -22.97 -0.97
C MET A 89 15.44 -23.91 -1.20
N ILE A 90 16.25 -23.64 -2.23
CA ILE A 90 17.43 -24.47 -2.55
C ILE A 90 18.66 -24.15 -1.67
N GLY A 91 18.64 -23.07 -0.89
CA GLY A 91 19.76 -22.62 -0.08
C GLY A 91 20.94 -22.10 -0.92
N LEU A 92 20.67 -21.26 -1.92
CA LEU A 92 21.64 -20.52 -2.72
C LEU A 92 21.71 -19.07 -2.23
N PHE A 93 22.91 -18.59 -1.92
CA PHE A 93 23.16 -17.28 -1.33
C PHE A 93 22.16 -16.96 -0.22
N THR A 94 22.07 -17.88 0.75
CA THR A 94 20.97 -17.96 1.71
C THR A 94 20.82 -16.68 2.56
N ARG A 95 21.93 -16.06 2.99
CA ARG A 95 21.90 -14.87 3.86
C ARG A 95 21.44 -13.63 3.09
N ILE A 96 21.98 -13.39 1.89
CA ILE A 96 21.56 -12.24 1.09
C ILE A 96 20.11 -12.39 0.61
N SER A 97 19.69 -13.60 0.25
CA SER A 97 18.29 -13.88 -0.09
C SER A 97 17.36 -13.64 1.10
N ALA A 98 17.77 -14.05 2.31
CA ALA A 98 17.03 -13.75 3.53
C ALA A 98 16.97 -12.24 3.81
N PHE A 99 18.08 -11.52 3.65
CA PHE A 99 18.11 -10.06 3.81
C PHE A 99 17.18 -9.34 2.81
N ILE A 100 17.17 -9.75 1.54
CA ILE A 100 16.24 -9.19 0.55
C ILE A 100 14.78 -9.50 0.94
N SER A 101 14.49 -10.71 1.43
CA SER A 101 13.14 -11.05 1.92
C SER A 101 12.71 -10.21 3.14
N MET A 102 13.66 -9.80 3.99
CA MET A 102 13.39 -8.85 5.08
C MET A 102 12.99 -7.48 4.52
N ILE A 103 13.70 -6.98 3.50
CA ILE A 103 13.36 -5.72 2.83
C ILE A 103 11.95 -5.78 2.25
N PHE A 104 11.59 -6.87 1.56
CA PHE A 104 10.22 -7.04 1.06
C PHE A 104 9.19 -7.00 2.17
N SER A 105 9.46 -7.66 3.30
CA SER A 105 8.56 -7.67 4.46
C SER A 105 8.36 -6.27 5.03
N VAL A 106 9.44 -5.50 5.19
CA VAL A 106 9.39 -4.10 5.64
C VAL A 106 8.58 -3.23 4.69
N LEU A 107 8.83 -3.32 3.38
CA LEU A 107 8.11 -2.52 2.38
C LEU A 107 6.60 -2.84 2.37
N LEU A 108 6.25 -4.12 2.41
CA LEU A 108 4.85 -4.55 2.45
C LEU A 108 4.14 -4.03 3.71
N MET A 109 4.79 -4.09 4.87
CA MET A 109 4.22 -3.57 6.11
C MET A 109 4.00 -2.05 6.06
N LEU A 110 4.95 -1.28 5.52
CA LEU A 110 4.83 0.18 5.44
C LEU A 110 3.76 0.65 4.46
N MET A 111 3.50 -0.12 3.40
CA MET A 111 2.54 0.24 2.36
C MET A 111 1.12 -0.23 2.70
N PHE A 112 0.97 -1.49 3.10
CA PHE A 112 -0.34 -2.14 3.19
C PHE A 112 -0.85 -2.30 4.63
N GLY A 113 -0.04 -2.03 5.66
CA GLY A 113 -0.38 -2.37 7.04
C GLY A 113 -1.65 -1.73 7.62
N TRP A 114 -2.16 -0.65 7.01
CA TRP A 114 -3.37 0.04 7.47
C TRP A 114 -4.69 -0.55 6.92
N GLN A 115 -4.64 -1.24 5.79
CA GLN A 115 -5.76 -1.43 4.84
C GLN A 115 -6.85 -2.47 5.27
N GLY A 116 -7.01 -2.72 6.57
CA GLY A 116 -8.18 -3.44 7.12
C GLY A 116 -7.89 -4.84 7.66
N ALA A 117 -8.91 -5.71 7.63
CA ALA A 117 -8.85 -7.07 8.19
C ALA A 117 -8.10 -8.05 7.28
N THR A 118 -8.18 -7.90 5.97
CA THR A 118 -7.31 -8.64 5.02
C THR A 118 -5.84 -8.24 5.22
N CYS A 119 -5.61 -6.95 5.46
CA CYS A 119 -4.26 -6.42 5.61
C CYS A 119 -3.62 -6.63 6.98
N ILE A 120 -4.39 -6.97 8.03
CA ILE A 120 -3.78 -7.43 9.28
C ILE A 120 -3.21 -8.84 9.12
N ASP A 121 -3.85 -9.71 8.33
CA ASP A 121 -3.31 -11.03 8.00
C ASP A 121 -2.04 -10.88 7.14
N GLU A 122 -2.05 -9.93 6.22
CA GLU A 122 -0.89 -9.65 5.36
C GLU A 122 0.25 -8.95 6.13
N TRP A 123 -0.07 -8.07 7.10
CA TRP A 123 0.90 -7.46 8.00
C TRP A 123 1.50 -8.48 8.97
N THR A 124 0.67 -9.32 9.61
CA THR A 124 1.16 -10.36 10.54
C THR A 124 2.01 -11.40 9.82
N MET A 125 1.62 -11.80 8.61
CA MET A 125 2.46 -12.63 7.75
C MET A 125 3.80 -11.94 7.45
N ALA A 126 3.80 -10.65 7.10
CA ALA A 126 5.03 -9.90 6.83
C ALA A 126 5.92 -9.73 8.08
N ALA A 127 5.34 -9.51 9.26
CA ALA A 127 6.06 -9.46 10.53
C ALA A 127 6.72 -10.82 10.86
N CYS A 128 5.97 -11.93 10.71
CA CYS A 128 6.54 -13.27 10.84
C CYS A 128 7.65 -13.53 9.82
N ASN A 129 7.48 -13.11 8.56
CA ASN A 129 8.51 -13.23 7.52
C ASN A 129 9.75 -12.38 7.82
N LEU A 130 9.59 -11.22 8.46
CA LEU A 130 10.71 -10.39 8.89
C LEU A 130 11.52 -11.12 9.98
N ALA A 131 10.85 -11.70 10.97
CA ALA A 131 11.51 -12.47 12.03
C ALA A 131 12.18 -13.76 11.51
N MET A 132 11.52 -14.49 10.61
CA MET A 132 12.08 -15.68 9.95
C MET A 132 13.29 -15.30 9.08
N GLY A 133 13.17 -14.25 8.27
CA GLY A 133 14.25 -13.70 7.45
C GLY A 133 15.46 -13.27 8.29
N ALA A 134 15.22 -12.55 9.39
CA ALA A 134 16.26 -12.16 10.35
C ALA A 134 16.98 -13.37 10.95
N THR A 135 16.23 -14.41 11.31
CA THR A 135 16.81 -15.65 11.85
C THR A 135 17.69 -16.36 10.82
N ILE A 136 17.23 -16.49 9.58
CA ILE A 136 18.02 -17.09 8.49
C ILE A 136 19.24 -16.21 8.16
N PHE A 137 19.09 -14.89 8.16
CA PHE A 137 20.19 -13.96 7.90
C PHE A 137 21.31 -14.10 8.94
N LEU A 138 20.98 -14.27 10.22
CA LEU A 138 21.95 -14.44 11.31
C LEU A 138 22.53 -15.84 11.36
N CYS A 139 21.69 -16.87 11.35
CA CYS A 139 22.11 -18.25 11.57
C CYS A 139 22.56 -18.99 10.31
N GLY A 140 22.17 -18.49 9.12
CA GLY A 140 22.28 -19.26 7.89
C GLY A 140 21.36 -20.48 7.90
N SER A 141 21.64 -21.44 7.01
CA SER A 141 20.97 -22.74 6.95
C SER A 141 21.78 -23.66 6.02
N PRO A 142 22.90 -24.24 6.51
CA PRO A 142 23.90 -24.95 5.70
C PRO A 142 23.47 -26.34 5.23
N HIS A 143 22.43 -26.93 5.84
CA HIS A 143 21.98 -28.28 5.54
C HIS A 143 21.13 -28.29 4.27
N TYR A 144 21.35 -29.28 3.40
CA TYR A 144 20.67 -29.39 2.11
C TYR A 144 20.64 -28.07 1.33
N ALA A 145 21.76 -27.34 1.36
CA ALA A 145 21.91 -26.03 0.74
C ALA A 145 22.89 -26.11 -0.43
N VAL A 146 22.55 -25.50 -1.55
CA VAL A 146 23.46 -25.34 -2.71
C VAL A 146 24.73 -24.58 -2.31
N ASP A 147 24.64 -23.65 -1.36
CA ASP A 147 25.80 -22.95 -0.78
C ASP A 147 26.90 -23.93 -0.32
N ASN A 148 26.51 -25.08 0.26
CA ASN A 148 27.45 -26.07 0.78
C ASN A 148 28.07 -26.88 -0.36
N ILE A 149 27.29 -27.16 -1.40
CA ILE A 149 27.78 -27.81 -2.63
C ILE A 149 28.81 -26.92 -3.33
N LEU A 150 28.53 -25.61 -3.42
CA LEU A 150 29.44 -24.63 -4.02
C LEU A 150 30.75 -24.52 -3.22
N LEU A 151 30.65 -24.48 -1.88
CA LEU A 151 31.83 -24.45 -1.01
C LEU A 151 32.69 -25.72 -1.14
N ARG A 152 32.07 -26.91 -1.26
CA ARG A 152 32.79 -28.17 -1.48
C ARG A 152 33.49 -28.22 -2.84
N LYS A 153 32.86 -27.67 -3.88
CA LYS A 153 33.45 -27.61 -5.23
C LYS A 153 34.59 -26.60 -5.32
N ASN A 154 34.46 -25.45 -4.65
CA ASN A 154 35.44 -24.38 -4.66
C ASN A 154 35.84 -23.96 -3.23
N PRO A 155 36.78 -24.67 -2.58
CA PRO A 155 37.19 -24.38 -1.21
C PRO A 155 37.77 -22.97 -0.99
N SER A 156 38.26 -22.32 -2.07
CA SER A 156 38.75 -20.94 -2.01
C SER A 156 37.71 -19.93 -1.51
N TRP A 157 36.42 -20.24 -1.65
CA TRP A 157 35.31 -19.40 -1.22
C TRP A 157 35.20 -19.29 0.31
N GLU A 158 35.80 -20.22 1.06
CA GLU A 158 35.89 -20.12 2.52
C GLU A 158 36.61 -18.84 2.97
N LYS A 159 37.61 -18.42 2.20
CA LYS A 159 38.40 -17.21 2.48
C LYS A 159 37.72 -15.93 1.97
N SER A 160 36.70 -16.07 1.12
CA SER A 160 36.00 -14.92 0.55
C SER A 160 35.08 -14.27 1.57
N TRP A 161 35.38 -13.02 1.93
CA TRP A 161 34.52 -12.17 2.75
C TRP A 161 33.09 -12.10 2.21
N LEU A 162 32.94 -11.95 0.89
CA LEU A 162 31.63 -11.84 0.22
C LEU A 162 30.82 -13.12 0.38
N PHE A 163 31.43 -14.29 0.17
CA PHE A 163 30.72 -15.56 0.31
C PHE A 163 30.27 -15.80 1.76
N ARG A 164 31.04 -15.36 2.75
CA ARG A 164 30.67 -15.48 4.17
C ARG A 164 29.49 -14.59 4.56
N TRP A 165 29.28 -13.45 3.87
CA TRP A 165 28.10 -12.60 4.06
C TRP A 165 26.90 -13.04 3.23
N CYS A 166 27.11 -13.54 2.01
CA CYS A 166 26.02 -13.92 1.11
C CYS A 166 25.53 -15.35 1.37
N GLY A 167 26.43 -16.28 1.66
CA GLY A 167 26.14 -17.71 1.83
C GLY A 167 25.70 -18.08 3.25
N GLY A 168 24.81 -19.07 3.35
CA GLY A 168 24.35 -19.64 4.62
C GLY A 168 25.17 -20.81 5.14
N SER A 169 26.28 -21.15 4.46
CA SER A 169 27.08 -22.34 4.77
C SER A 169 28.14 -22.14 5.86
N LEU A 170 28.62 -20.92 6.01
CA LEU A 170 29.65 -20.54 6.98
C LEU A 170 29.09 -19.55 8.00
N SER A 171 29.78 -19.45 9.13
CA SER A 171 29.54 -18.36 10.09
C SER A 171 29.83 -17.02 9.43
N ALA A 172 29.03 -16.02 9.77
CA ALA A 172 29.27 -14.64 9.37
C ALA A 172 30.72 -14.25 9.71
N PRO A 173 31.38 -13.38 8.93
CA PRO A 173 32.78 -13.02 9.13
C PRO A 173 32.95 -12.01 10.27
N LEU A 174 32.41 -12.33 11.44
CA LEU A 174 32.45 -11.55 12.66
C LEU A 174 32.95 -12.44 13.79
N GLY A 175 33.73 -11.85 14.72
CA GLY A 175 34.03 -12.52 15.99
C GLY A 175 32.80 -12.54 16.91
N ASP A 176 32.84 -13.35 17.97
CA ASP A 176 31.71 -13.61 18.86
C ASP A 176 31.04 -12.34 19.41
N SER A 177 31.84 -11.37 19.86
CA SER A 177 31.34 -10.08 20.35
C SER A 177 30.64 -9.27 19.25
N GLY A 178 31.15 -9.32 18.02
CA GLY A 178 30.54 -8.65 16.86
C GLY A 178 29.24 -9.32 16.43
N TYR A 179 29.22 -10.65 16.39
CA TYR A 179 28.03 -11.44 16.09
C TYR A 179 26.93 -11.21 17.12
N LYS A 180 27.27 -11.20 18.42
CA LYS A 180 26.32 -10.88 19.50
C LYS A 180 25.70 -9.49 19.33
N LYS A 181 26.52 -8.48 19.02
CA LYS A 181 26.02 -7.12 18.75
C LYS A 181 25.07 -7.11 17.55
N LEU A 182 25.46 -7.74 16.44
CA LEU A 182 24.59 -7.82 15.25
C LEU A 182 23.25 -8.47 15.58
N ALA A 183 23.27 -9.61 16.27
CA ALA A 183 22.05 -10.33 16.65
C ALA A 183 21.12 -9.48 17.54
N LEU A 184 21.69 -8.76 18.52
CA LEU A 184 20.90 -7.88 19.40
C LEU A 184 20.34 -6.67 18.65
N TRP A 185 21.11 -6.07 17.74
CA TRP A 185 20.62 -4.98 16.90
C TRP A 185 19.53 -5.43 15.93
N THR A 186 19.67 -6.62 15.33
CA THR A 186 18.64 -7.20 14.48
C THR A 186 17.37 -7.50 15.28
N LEU A 187 17.49 -8.05 16.49
CA LEU A 187 16.34 -8.25 17.39
C LEU A 187 15.66 -6.92 17.73
N LEU A 188 16.43 -5.92 18.15
CA LEU A 188 15.90 -4.60 18.48
C LEU A 188 15.16 -3.99 17.29
N PHE A 189 15.74 -4.08 16.09
CA PHE A 189 15.10 -3.61 14.87
C PHE A 189 13.78 -4.32 14.60
N VAL A 190 13.75 -5.66 14.59
CA VAL A 190 12.53 -6.45 14.34
C VAL A 190 11.43 -6.09 15.35
N VAL A 191 11.78 -6.07 16.65
CA VAL A 191 10.82 -5.78 17.73
C VAL A 191 10.29 -4.35 17.64
N VAL A 192 11.17 -3.35 17.49
CA VAL A 192 10.75 -1.95 17.41
C VAL A 192 9.92 -1.70 16.16
N PHE A 193 10.31 -2.29 15.04
CA PHE A 193 9.60 -2.13 13.78
C PHE A 193 8.21 -2.79 13.81
N ASP A 194 8.13 -4.06 14.21
CA ASP A 194 6.87 -4.79 14.25
C ASP A 194 5.91 -4.20 15.30
N ILE A 195 6.37 -3.99 16.54
CA ILE A 195 5.52 -3.41 17.58
C ILE A 195 5.17 -1.96 17.26
N GLY A 196 6.13 -1.18 16.75
CA GLY A 196 5.93 0.22 16.41
C GLY A 196 4.89 0.40 15.30
N THR A 197 5.03 -0.34 14.19
CA THR A 197 4.07 -0.26 13.08
C THR A 197 2.71 -0.83 13.47
N TYR A 198 2.66 -1.92 14.24
CA TYR A 198 1.39 -2.45 14.76
C TYR A 198 0.66 -1.43 15.65
N SER A 199 1.37 -0.87 16.63
CA SER A 199 0.79 0.12 17.54
C SER A 199 0.37 1.40 16.79
N HIS A 200 1.03 1.73 15.68
CA HIS A 200 0.63 2.84 14.83
C HIS A 200 -0.67 2.55 14.05
N TYR A 201 -0.85 1.34 13.52
CA TYR A 201 -2.02 1.00 12.71
C TYR A 201 -3.26 0.55 13.50
N ARG A 202 -3.07 -0.04 14.70
CA ARG A 202 -4.16 -0.64 15.49
C ARG A 202 -4.14 -0.26 16.96
N GLY A 203 -3.01 0.23 17.47
CA GLY A 203 -2.78 0.38 18.89
C GLY A 203 -2.78 -0.97 19.63
N SER A 204 -3.26 -0.98 20.87
CA SER A 204 -3.38 -2.13 21.77
C SER A 204 -2.07 -2.75 22.28
N VAL A 205 -0.92 -2.10 22.04
CA VAL A 205 0.37 -2.51 22.60
C VAL A 205 0.99 -1.36 23.38
N VAL A 206 1.30 -0.25 22.72
CA VAL A 206 1.85 0.95 23.35
C VAL A 206 0.75 2.02 23.55
N THR A 207 -0.21 2.07 22.62
CA THR A 207 -1.36 2.99 22.66
C THR A 207 -2.67 2.22 22.87
N TRP A 208 -3.74 2.92 23.26
CA TRP A 208 -5.09 2.33 23.29
C TRP A 208 -5.52 1.82 21.91
N PHE A 209 -6.43 0.85 21.86
CA PHE A 209 -6.95 0.34 20.58
C PHE A 209 -7.62 1.46 19.77
N HIS A 210 -7.24 1.60 18.49
CA HIS A 210 -7.84 2.52 17.56
C HIS A 210 -7.81 1.96 16.13
N SER A 211 -8.67 2.45 15.24
CA SER A 211 -8.78 1.93 13.87
C SER A 211 -7.68 2.45 12.91
N GLY A 212 -6.52 2.84 13.44
CA GLY A 212 -5.43 3.50 12.70
C GLY A 212 -5.66 4.99 12.48
N PRO A 213 -4.64 5.75 12.02
CA PRO A 213 -4.80 7.14 11.58
C PRO A 213 -5.67 7.22 10.31
N VAL A 214 -5.64 6.18 9.48
CA VAL A 214 -6.51 6.02 8.32
C VAL A 214 -7.44 4.83 8.58
N SER A 215 -8.75 5.09 8.54
CA SER A 215 -9.74 4.06 8.84
C SER A 215 -9.96 3.12 7.65
N PRO A 216 -9.85 1.79 7.82
CA PRO A 216 -10.20 0.84 6.77
C PRO A 216 -11.69 0.50 6.70
N THR A 217 -12.51 1.03 7.62
CA THR A 217 -13.94 0.70 7.75
C THR A 217 -14.85 1.90 7.51
N LYS A 218 -14.37 3.11 7.81
CA LYS A 218 -15.07 4.36 7.56
C LYS A 218 -14.45 5.04 6.35
N HIS A 219 -15.23 5.19 5.30
CA HIS A 219 -14.83 5.99 4.15
C HIS A 219 -14.68 7.45 4.56
N HIS A 220 -13.61 8.09 4.08
CA HIS A 220 -13.38 9.51 4.28
C HIS A 220 -12.93 10.14 2.98
N ILE A 221 -13.58 11.23 2.59
CA ILE A 221 -13.23 12.01 1.41
C ILE A 221 -12.64 13.33 1.90
N SER A 222 -11.37 13.55 1.57
CA SER A 222 -10.74 14.86 1.70
C SER A 222 -11.13 15.71 0.49
N LEU A 223 -11.58 16.93 0.76
CA LEU A 223 -11.95 17.90 -0.26
C LEU A 223 -10.96 19.07 -0.20
N ASP A 224 -10.49 19.50 -1.37
CA ASP A 224 -9.68 20.70 -1.53
C ASP A 224 -10.05 21.45 -2.82
N SER A 225 -9.43 22.61 -3.04
CA SER A 225 -9.54 23.39 -4.28
C SER A 225 -10.98 23.66 -4.76
N GLY A 226 -11.90 23.87 -3.80
CA GLY A 226 -13.31 24.17 -4.08
C GLY A 226 -13.50 25.55 -4.68
N VAL A 227 -14.14 25.62 -5.83
CA VAL A 227 -14.33 26.84 -6.63
C VAL A 227 -15.75 26.90 -7.21
N LEU A 228 -16.39 28.05 -7.07
CA LEU A 228 -17.61 28.38 -7.82
C LEU A 228 -17.19 29.04 -9.14
N ASN A 229 -17.57 28.44 -10.26
CA ASN A 229 -17.27 28.97 -11.59
C ASN A 229 -18.31 30.03 -12.02
N PRO A 230 -17.96 30.94 -12.95
CA PRO A 230 -18.87 32.01 -13.40
C PRO A 230 -20.16 31.51 -14.07
N ASP A 231 -20.15 30.29 -14.60
CA ASP A 231 -21.31 29.63 -15.19
C ASP A 231 -22.26 29.01 -14.14
N GLY A 232 -21.93 29.14 -12.85
CA GLY A 232 -22.67 28.55 -11.72
C GLY A 232 -22.32 27.09 -11.44
N SER A 233 -21.38 26.49 -12.18
CA SER A 233 -20.89 25.15 -11.89
C SER A 233 -19.94 25.16 -10.69
N VAL A 234 -19.89 24.06 -9.95
CA VAL A 234 -19.02 23.93 -8.77
C VAL A 234 -17.93 22.91 -9.07
N SER A 235 -16.68 23.35 -9.10
CA SER A 235 -15.52 22.47 -9.24
C SER A 235 -14.85 22.29 -7.88
N PHE A 236 -14.51 21.05 -7.54
CA PHE A 236 -13.75 20.75 -6.34
C PHE A 236 -12.88 19.53 -6.58
N HIS A 237 -11.81 19.42 -5.82
CA HIS A 237 -10.93 18.27 -5.88
C HIS A 237 -11.20 17.36 -4.68
N ALA A 238 -11.37 16.07 -4.95
CA ALA A 238 -11.77 15.06 -4.00
C ALA A 238 -10.77 13.92 -3.96
N TYR A 239 -10.45 13.44 -2.76
CA TYR A 239 -9.56 12.32 -2.52
C TYR A 239 -10.18 11.34 -1.52
N LEU A 240 -10.49 10.11 -1.96
CA LEU A 240 -10.95 9.04 -1.06
C LEU A 240 -9.77 8.47 -0.28
N ASN A 241 -9.46 9.13 0.84
CA ASN A 241 -8.25 8.90 1.64
C ASN A 241 -8.45 7.96 2.83
N ALA A 242 -9.63 7.36 2.99
CA ALA A 242 -9.87 6.26 3.93
C ALA A 242 -11.07 5.43 3.44
N GLY A 243 -11.21 4.21 3.93
CA GLY A 243 -12.36 3.34 3.64
C GLY A 243 -11.97 1.90 3.35
N THR A 244 -13.00 1.10 3.06
CA THR A 244 -12.85 -0.32 2.73
C THR A 244 -12.49 -0.49 1.26
N PRO A 245 -11.33 -1.07 0.90
CA PRO A 245 -10.89 -1.21 -0.49
C PRO A 245 -11.83 -2.04 -1.37
N GLU A 246 -12.51 -3.03 -0.78
CA GLU A 246 -13.41 -3.94 -1.49
C GLU A 246 -14.79 -3.33 -1.77
N ALA A 247 -15.12 -2.20 -1.13
CA ALA A 247 -16.42 -1.56 -1.24
C ALA A 247 -16.26 -0.09 -1.63
N PRO A 248 -16.77 0.33 -2.80
CA PRO A 248 -16.70 1.73 -3.19
C PRO A 248 -17.57 2.61 -2.28
N VAL A 249 -17.18 3.88 -2.16
CA VAL A 249 -18.06 4.90 -1.59
C VAL A 249 -19.03 5.38 -2.67
N ASN A 250 -20.27 5.68 -2.28
CA ASN A 250 -21.27 6.29 -3.14
C ASN A 250 -21.70 7.63 -2.52
N ILE A 251 -21.40 8.74 -3.20
CA ILE A 251 -21.87 10.07 -2.84
C ILE A 251 -23.26 10.24 -3.44
N MET A 252 -24.26 10.32 -2.57
CA MET A 252 -25.67 10.27 -2.96
C MET A 252 -26.35 11.63 -2.95
N ASP A 253 -25.81 12.60 -2.21
CA ASP A 253 -26.33 13.96 -2.16
C ASP A 253 -25.18 14.98 -2.11
N ALA A 254 -25.39 16.12 -2.76
CA ALA A 254 -24.54 17.28 -2.61
C ALA A 254 -25.39 18.53 -2.40
N TRP A 255 -24.97 19.39 -1.48
CA TRP A 255 -25.65 20.62 -1.12
C TRP A 255 -24.68 21.79 -1.18
N LEU A 256 -25.15 22.92 -1.66
CA LEU A 256 -24.49 24.19 -1.43
C LEU A 256 -25.20 24.93 -0.31
N ILE A 257 -24.41 25.44 0.64
CA ILE A 257 -24.90 26.06 1.86
C ILE A 257 -24.27 27.44 1.99
N ASN A 258 -25.08 28.47 2.22
CA ASN A 258 -24.59 29.84 2.42
C ASN A 258 -24.06 30.07 3.85
N SER A 259 -23.54 31.26 4.10
CA SER A 259 -22.99 31.67 5.40
C SER A 259 -24.03 31.66 6.54
N GLN A 260 -25.32 31.73 6.20
CA GLN A 260 -26.45 31.70 7.13
C GLN A 260 -26.93 30.25 7.42
N GLY A 261 -26.36 29.25 6.74
CA GLY A 261 -26.73 27.85 6.88
C GLY A 261 -27.91 27.43 6.01
N GLU A 262 -28.37 28.27 5.11
CA GLU A 262 -29.46 27.98 4.18
C GLU A 262 -28.95 27.17 2.98
N LYS A 263 -29.76 26.23 2.52
CA LYS A 263 -29.44 25.35 1.38
C LYS A 263 -29.84 26.05 0.08
N VAL A 264 -28.84 26.46 -0.69
CA VAL A 264 -29.01 27.30 -1.91
C VAL A 264 -28.89 26.52 -3.22
N ALA A 265 -28.37 25.29 -3.17
CA ALA A 265 -28.43 24.36 -4.30
C ALA A 265 -28.40 22.91 -3.79
N HIS A 266 -28.99 22.02 -4.58
CA HIS A 266 -29.08 20.59 -4.29
C HIS A 266 -28.82 19.79 -5.56
N TRP A 267 -27.94 18.80 -5.45
CA TRP A 267 -27.81 17.72 -6.41
C TRP A 267 -28.22 16.43 -5.71
N ASP A 268 -29.36 15.88 -6.13
CA ASP A 268 -29.84 14.59 -5.65
C ASP A 268 -29.07 13.43 -6.31
N THR A 269 -29.32 12.21 -5.84
CA THR A 269 -28.66 11.00 -6.36
C THR A 269 -28.84 10.84 -7.86
N ARG A 270 -30.01 11.19 -8.41
CA ARG A 270 -30.28 11.05 -9.85
C ARG A 270 -29.45 12.03 -10.66
N MET A 271 -29.35 13.28 -10.21
CA MET A 271 -28.52 14.31 -10.83
C MET A 271 -27.05 13.91 -10.79
N LEU A 272 -26.55 13.46 -9.63
CA LEU A 272 -25.17 13.01 -9.45
C LEU A 272 -24.83 11.80 -10.34
N SER A 273 -25.75 10.85 -10.47
CA SER A 273 -25.60 9.66 -11.33
C SER A 273 -25.57 10.01 -12.82
N ALA A 274 -26.18 11.13 -13.20
CA ALA A 274 -26.30 11.56 -14.59
C ALA A 274 -25.17 12.51 -15.03
N ILE A 275 -24.23 12.84 -14.14
CA ILE A 275 -23.10 13.71 -14.47
C ILE A 275 -22.27 13.05 -15.58
N PRO A 276 -21.96 13.76 -16.69
CA PRO A 276 -21.10 13.22 -17.74
C PRO A 276 -19.73 12.82 -17.20
N ALA A 277 -19.18 11.69 -17.68
CA ALA A 277 -17.85 11.24 -17.28
C ALA A 277 -16.74 12.28 -17.56
N ALA A 278 -16.96 13.19 -18.53
CA ALA A 278 -16.04 14.29 -18.85
C ALA A 278 -15.87 15.30 -17.69
N ASN A 279 -16.81 15.35 -16.75
CA ASN A 279 -16.74 16.22 -15.57
C ASN A 279 -15.89 15.62 -14.43
N PHE A 280 -15.29 14.44 -14.65
CA PHE A 280 -14.41 13.77 -13.70
C PHE A 280 -12.98 13.73 -14.26
N HIS A 281 -12.17 14.69 -13.85
CA HIS A 281 -10.75 14.69 -14.18
C HIS A 281 -9.97 13.95 -13.09
N ASN A 282 -9.74 12.66 -13.30
CA ASN A 282 -9.04 11.80 -12.35
C ASN A 282 -7.52 11.98 -12.45
N ASP A 283 -6.85 12.08 -11.30
CA ASP A 283 -5.39 12.21 -11.20
C ASP A 283 -4.64 10.93 -11.62
N TYR A 284 -5.34 9.79 -11.57
CA TYR A 284 -4.79 8.46 -11.85
C TYR A 284 -5.69 7.66 -12.80
N ASP A 285 -5.06 6.77 -13.58
CA ASP A 285 -5.75 5.95 -14.58
C ASP A 285 -6.43 4.69 -14.05
N TYR A 286 -6.31 4.40 -12.74
CA TYR A 286 -6.70 3.13 -12.14
C TYR A 286 -7.97 3.26 -11.29
N ASN A 287 -7.85 3.53 -9.98
CA ASN A 287 -9.01 3.75 -9.13
C ASN A 287 -9.55 5.17 -9.37
N LYS A 288 -10.85 5.28 -9.69
CA LYS A 288 -11.43 6.54 -10.18
C LYS A 288 -12.70 6.93 -9.44
N PHE A 289 -12.96 8.23 -9.41
CA PHE A 289 -14.31 8.77 -9.26
C PHE A 289 -15.01 8.75 -10.62
N LYS A 290 -16.26 8.27 -10.63
CA LYS A 290 -17.08 8.15 -11.84
C LYS A 290 -18.58 8.22 -11.50
N PRO A 291 -19.43 8.58 -12.47
CA PRO A 291 -20.87 8.45 -12.27
C PRO A 291 -21.26 6.97 -12.14
N ALA A 292 -22.21 6.67 -11.26
CA ALA A 292 -22.71 5.33 -11.01
C ALA A 292 -24.21 5.36 -10.68
N LEU A 293 -24.82 4.18 -10.48
CA LEU A 293 -26.27 4.07 -10.21
C LEU A 293 -26.71 4.79 -8.93
N TYR A 294 -25.82 4.90 -7.94
CA TYR A 294 -26.07 5.52 -6.64
C TYR A 294 -25.27 6.83 -6.48
N GLY A 295 -25.29 7.68 -7.50
CA GLY A 295 -24.64 8.99 -7.50
C GLY A 295 -23.22 8.94 -8.04
N ILE A 296 -22.25 9.47 -7.28
CA ILE A 296 -20.83 9.42 -7.65
C ILE A 296 -20.16 8.26 -6.89
N GLU A 297 -19.62 7.30 -7.62
CA GLU A 297 -18.86 6.19 -7.07
C GLU A 297 -17.37 6.53 -7.01
N GLY A 298 -16.70 6.18 -5.90
CA GLY A 298 -15.25 6.28 -5.75
C GLY A 298 -14.65 5.03 -5.11
N GLU A 299 -13.53 4.58 -5.65
CA GLU A 299 -12.72 3.48 -5.10
C GLU A 299 -11.62 4.05 -4.18
N VAL A 300 -11.15 3.28 -3.19
CA VAL A 300 -10.16 3.80 -2.22
C VAL A 300 -8.87 4.23 -2.93
N GLY A 301 -8.36 5.41 -2.59
CA GLY A 301 -7.24 6.02 -3.29
C GLY A 301 -7.62 6.77 -4.57
N ALA A 302 -8.89 6.74 -5.00
CA ALA A 302 -9.37 7.58 -6.10
C ALA A 302 -9.22 9.06 -5.75
N LYS A 303 -8.77 9.82 -6.74
CA LYS A 303 -8.45 11.24 -6.60
C LYS A 303 -8.80 11.95 -7.90
N ALA A 304 -9.65 12.98 -7.81
CA ALA A 304 -10.15 13.64 -9.01
C ALA A 304 -10.62 15.06 -8.73
N THR A 305 -10.51 15.91 -9.75
CA THR A 305 -11.31 17.14 -9.83
C THR A 305 -12.68 16.81 -10.42
N ILE A 306 -13.73 17.12 -9.68
CA ILE A 306 -15.13 16.85 -10.03
C ILE A 306 -15.83 18.19 -10.24
N THR A 307 -16.55 18.32 -11.36
CA THR A 307 -17.36 19.51 -11.66
C THR A 307 -18.84 19.18 -11.66
N LEU A 308 -19.57 19.72 -10.67
CA LEU A 308 -21.03 19.63 -10.60
C LEU A 308 -21.65 20.68 -11.54
N PRO A 309 -22.68 20.31 -12.32
CA PRO A 309 -23.36 21.24 -13.21
C PRO A 309 -24.08 22.34 -12.43
N ALA A 310 -24.21 23.52 -13.02
CA ALA A 310 -24.98 24.61 -12.44
C ALA A 310 -26.43 24.19 -12.18
N THR A 311 -26.97 24.55 -11.02
CA THR A 311 -28.41 24.46 -10.73
C THR A 311 -29.14 25.67 -11.30
N ALA A 312 -30.43 25.52 -11.64
CA ALA A 312 -31.21 26.49 -12.40
C ALA A 312 -31.39 27.88 -11.75
N GLU A 313 -30.99 28.05 -10.48
CA GLU A 313 -31.07 29.33 -9.78
C GLU A 313 -29.70 30.03 -9.80
N PRO A 314 -29.60 31.24 -10.40
CA PRO A 314 -28.36 32.00 -10.39
C PRO A 314 -28.01 32.39 -8.94
N GLN A 315 -26.93 31.82 -8.42
CA GLN A 315 -26.45 32.10 -7.06
C GLN A 315 -25.96 33.54 -6.97
N LYS A 316 -26.79 34.37 -6.35
CA LYS A 316 -26.52 35.76 -5.99
C LYS A 316 -26.21 35.93 -4.50
N ASP A 317 -25.79 34.85 -3.84
CA ASP A 317 -25.49 34.87 -2.41
C ASP A 317 -24.07 35.35 -2.15
N GLU A 318 -23.94 36.22 -1.14
CA GLU A 318 -22.66 36.73 -0.65
C GLU A 318 -21.79 35.55 -0.20
N MET A 319 -20.70 35.33 -0.93
CA MET A 319 -19.62 34.43 -0.53
C MET A 319 -19.24 34.65 0.94
N PRO A 320 -18.88 33.60 1.69
CA PRO A 320 -18.48 32.28 1.23
C PRO A 320 -19.61 31.23 1.18
N LEU A 321 -19.60 30.39 0.13
CA LEU A 321 -20.46 29.23 -0.01
C LEU A 321 -19.73 27.96 0.44
N THR A 322 -20.45 27.01 1.05
CA THR A 322 -19.91 25.71 1.47
C THR A 322 -20.56 24.59 0.68
N LEU A 323 -19.75 23.81 -0.01
CA LEU A 323 -20.18 22.54 -0.60
C LEU A 323 -20.17 21.47 0.49
N ARG A 324 -21.27 20.71 0.59
CA ARG A 324 -21.41 19.55 1.47
C ARG A 324 -21.82 18.34 0.67
N LEU A 325 -21.04 17.28 0.74
CA LEU A 325 -21.30 15.98 0.14
C LEU A 325 -21.78 15.01 1.22
N VAL A 326 -22.72 14.13 0.89
CA VAL A 326 -23.22 13.10 1.79
C VAL A 326 -23.13 11.74 1.10
N ASP A 327 -22.53 10.77 1.79
CA ASP A 327 -22.41 9.41 1.27
C ASP A 327 -23.63 8.53 1.61
N SER A 328 -23.65 7.32 1.04
CA SER A 328 -24.66 6.28 1.28
C SER A 328 -24.83 5.86 2.75
N ARG A 329 -23.89 6.20 3.64
CA ARG A 329 -23.94 5.91 5.08
C ARG A 329 -24.30 7.16 5.90
N GLY A 330 -24.57 8.29 5.26
CA GLY A 330 -24.87 9.57 5.91
C GLY A 330 -23.64 10.31 6.43
N ALA A 331 -22.42 9.91 6.03
CA ALA A 331 -21.22 10.65 6.37
C ALA A 331 -21.15 11.94 5.53
N GLU A 332 -20.86 13.05 6.20
CA GLU A 332 -20.80 14.37 5.56
C GLU A 332 -19.34 14.81 5.35
N PHE A 333 -19.06 15.37 4.17
CA PHE A 333 -17.76 15.98 3.82
C PHE A 333 -18.01 17.38 3.28
N SER A 334 -17.27 18.38 3.76
CA SER A 334 -17.52 19.77 3.38
C SER A 334 -16.26 20.56 3.02
N ILE A 335 -16.43 21.54 2.15
CA ILE A 335 -15.40 22.49 1.76
C ILE A 335 -16.01 23.87 1.51
N THR A 336 -15.32 24.91 1.98
CA THR A 336 -15.66 26.29 1.64
C THR A 336 -15.11 26.65 0.27
N LEU A 337 -15.98 27.12 -0.60
CA LEU A 337 -15.66 27.50 -1.96
C LEU A 337 -14.99 28.87 -2.01
N LYS A 338 -14.10 29.03 -3.00
CA LYS A 338 -13.54 30.32 -3.41
C LYS A 338 -14.17 30.75 -4.72
N GLU A 339 -14.22 32.05 -4.95
CA GLU A 339 -14.65 32.59 -6.24
C GLU A 339 -13.50 32.43 -7.24
N LYS A 340 -13.81 31.94 -8.44
CA LYS A 340 -12.82 31.93 -9.53
C LYS A 340 -12.69 33.35 -10.06
N THR A 341 -11.70 34.08 -9.58
CA THR A 341 -11.32 35.35 -10.20
C THR A 341 -10.69 35.04 -11.57
N GLU A 342 -11.15 35.71 -12.63
CA GLU A 342 -10.70 35.53 -14.01
C GLU A 342 -9.18 35.58 -14.20
#